data_AF-A0A5C1APL0-F1
#
_entry.id   AF-A0A5C1APL0-F1
#
_cell.length_a   1.000
_cell.length_b   1.000
_cell.length_c   1.000
_cell.angle_alpha   90.00
_cell.angle_beta   90.00
_cell.angle_gamma   90.00
#
_symmetry.space_group_name_H-M   'P 1'
#
loop_
_entity.id
_entity.type
_entity.pdbx_description
1 polymer ?
#
loop_
_entity_poly.entity_id
_entity_poly.type
_entity_poly.pdbx_seq_one_letter_code
_entity_poly.pdbx_strand_id
1 'polypeptide(L)'
;MEKLVYVDLIWKRDKWVAERDKKENGPVPKGAAKVSMGDALAKFHEQAPKGPKVALKSAEDLKKAIVSYKEAIKSKYPKFFTQVEKLEKNVDSYVTAAKQIVDRLANYATLRQKASEQMLVAGAEFLHWEKAGSVGQFAPSNAKPLLEALKAFITAVQSATFCNDKITKDASKTFDRTVYAADGGAWSKATVDGLVKQLKEFPASV
;
A
#
# COMPACT_ATOMS: atom_id res chain seq x y z
N MET A 1 7.60 -6.84 6.53
CA MET A 1 6.52 -6.46 5.61
C MET A 1 5.48 -5.66 6.39
N GLU A 2 5.04 -4.50 5.89
CA GLU A 2 4.04 -3.68 6.59
C GLU A 2 2.63 -4.25 6.45
N LYS A 3 1.80 -3.99 7.46
CA LYS A 3 0.37 -4.34 7.47
C LYS A 3 -0.44 -3.10 7.12
N LEU A 4 -1.46 -3.27 6.27
CA LEU A 4 -2.42 -2.20 5.98
C LEU A 4 -3.24 -1.86 7.22
N VAL A 5 -3.40 -0.57 7.52
CA VAL A 5 -4.14 -0.04 8.68
C VAL A 5 -5.57 -0.59 8.74
N TYR A 6 -6.20 -0.81 7.58
CA TYR A 6 -7.58 -1.31 7.50
C TYR A 6 -7.76 -2.73 8.05
N VAL A 7 -6.71 -3.55 8.12
CA VAL A 7 -6.84 -4.93 8.60
C VAL A 7 -7.28 -4.98 10.05
N ASP A 8 -6.81 -4.06 10.90
CA ASP A 8 -7.20 -4.01 12.32
C ASP A 8 -8.63 -3.47 12.53
N LEU A 9 -9.18 -2.80 11.53
CA LEU A 9 -10.58 -2.34 11.51
C LEU A 9 -11.56 -3.45 11.10
N ILE A 10 -11.07 -4.52 10.47
CA ILE A 10 -11.86 -5.67 10.06
C ILE A 10 -11.94 -6.64 11.24
N TRP A 11 -13.16 -7.00 11.62
CA TRP A 11 -13.39 -7.82 12.80
C TRP A 11 -12.73 -9.20 12.69
N LYS A 12 -12.21 -9.71 13.81
CA LYS A 12 -11.84 -11.12 13.93
C LYS A 12 -13.09 -11.97 14.21
N ARG A 13 -12.97 -13.30 14.07
CA ARG A 13 -14.05 -14.26 14.33
C ARG A 13 -14.68 -14.06 15.71
N ASP A 14 -13.89 -13.85 16.75
CA ASP A 14 -14.39 -13.69 18.12
C ASP A 14 -15.19 -12.39 18.28
N LYS A 15 -14.71 -11.29 17.70
CA LYS A 15 -15.44 -10.02 17.69
C LYS A 15 -16.76 -10.13 16.92
N TRP A 16 -16.76 -10.85 15.79
CA TRP A 16 -17.98 -11.14 15.05
C TRP A 16 -19.01 -11.91 15.89
N VAL A 17 -18.57 -12.96 16.58
CA VAL A 17 -19.44 -13.75 17.47
C VAL A 17 -19.97 -12.88 18.61
N ALA A 18 -19.09 -12.12 19.27
CA ALA A 18 -19.47 -11.24 20.36
C ALA A 18 -20.54 -10.23 19.92
N GLU A 19 -20.29 -9.45 18.86
CA GLU A 19 -21.24 -8.45 18.35
C GLU A 19 -22.58 -9.05 17.93
N ARG A 20 -22.56 -10.27 17.35
CA ARG A 20 -23.77 -10.99 16.97
C ARG A 20 -24.61 -11.40 18.18
N ASP A 21 -23.96 -11.84 19.25
CA ASP A 21 -24.62 -12.40 20.43
C ASP A 21 -25.01 -11.32 21.46
N LYS A 22 -24.60 -10.06 21.24
CA LYS A 22 -24.98 -8.95 22.11
C LYS A 22 -26.49 -8.72 22.11
N LYS A 23 -27.06 -8.61 23.30
CA LYS A 23 -28.48 -8.27 23.51
C LYS A 23 -28.88 -6.94 22.85
N GLU A 24 -28.00 -5.94 22.88
CA GLU A 24 -28.26 -4.60 22.33
C GLU A 24 -28.52 -4.59 20.82
N ASN A 25 -27.95 -5.57 20.10
CA ASN A 25 -28.09 -5.72 18.65
C ASN A 25 -29.30 -6.57 18.24
N GLY A 26 -30.03 -7.15 19.21
CA GLY A 26 -31.00 -8.21 18.95
C GLY A 26 -30.26 -9.50 18.60
N PRO A 27 -30.00 -10.40 19.56
CA PRO A 27 -29.05 -11.50 19.40
C PRO A 27 -29.40 -12.31 18.15
N VAL A 28 -28.46 -12.38 17.21
CA VAL A 28 -28.70 -13.00 15.91
C VAL A 28 -28.27 -14.47 15.99
N PRO A 29 -29.17 -15.44 15.73
CA PRO A 29 -28.84 -16.84 15.90
C PRO A 29 -27.77 -17.31 14.91
N LYS A 30 -27.00 -18.32 15.31
CA LYS A 30 -26.19 -19.10 14.36
C LYS A 30 -27.12 -19.63 13.26
N GLY A 31 -26.77 -19.38 11.99
CA GLY A 31 -27.60 -19.78 10.85
C GLY A 31 -28.64 -18.76 10.37
N ALA A 32 -28.66 -17.53 10.92
CA ALA A 32 -29.50 -16.44 10.40
C ALA A 32 -29.27 -16.14 8.90
N ALA A 33 -28.11 -16.52 8.37
CA ALA A 33 -27.83 -16.58 6.94
C ALA A 33 -27.15 -17.91 6.60
N LYS A 34 -27.32 -18.37 5.35
CA LYS A 34 -26.62 -19.56 4.83
C LYS A 34 -25.10 -19.34 4.71
N VAL A 35 -24.65 -18.10 4.59
CA VAL A 35 -23.24 -17.75 4.40
C VAL A 35 -22.49 -17.77 5.72
N SER A 36 -21.33 -18.44 5.74
CA SER A 36 -20.44 -18.49 6.90
C SER A 36 -19.51 -17.26 6.97
N MET A 37 -19.95 -16.24 7.69
CA MET A 37 -19.13 -15.05 7.96
C MET A 37 -17.85 -15.37 8.76
N GLY A 38 -17.94 -16.30 9.72
CA GLY A 38 -16.80 -16.65 10.59
C GLY A 38 -15.63 -17.25 9.81
N ASP A 39 -15.90 -18.04 8.77
CA ASP A 39 -14.84 -18.66 7.97
C ASP A 39 -14.25 -17.69 6.95
N ALA A 40 -15.07 -16.79 6.39
CA ALA A 40 -14.58 -15.72 5.52
C ALA A 40 -13.66 -14.75 6.27
N LEU A 41 -14.04 -14.35 7.50
CA LEU A 41 -13.19 -13.52 8.36
C LEU A 41 -11.89 -14.25 8.74
N ALA A 42 -11.96 -15.53 9.10
CA ALA A 42 -10.79 -16.32 9.43
C ALA A 42 -9.81 -16.40 8.24
N LYS A 43 -10.31 -16.72 7.04
CA LYS A 43 -9.50 -16.75 5.81
C LYS A 43 -8.84 -15.40 5.53
N PHE A 44 -9.58 -14.29 5.64
CA PHE A 44 -9.00 -12.97 5.48
C PHE A 44 -7.86 -12.71 6.46
N HIS A 45 -8.06 -12.98 7.75
CA HIS A 45 -7.03 -12.75 8.79
C HIS A 45 -5.84 -13.70 8.70
N GLU A 46 -5.99 -14.86 8.05
CA GLU A 46 -4.87 -15.75 7.73
C GLU A 46 -4.01 -15.21 6.59
N GLN A 47 -4.62 -14.59 5.57
CA GLN A 47 -3.89 -14.07 4.41
C GLN A 47 -3.38 -12.64 4.62
N ALA A 48 -4.07 -11.80 5.38
CA ALA A 48 -3.73 -10.38 5.57
C ALA A 48 -2.28 -10.12 6.03
N PRO A 49 -1.68 -10.92 6.94
CA PRO A 49 -0.27 -10.78 7.32
C PRO A 49 0.73 -11.07 6.20
N LYS A 50 0.31 -11.82 5.16
CA LYS A 50 1.13 -12.17 3.99
C LYS A 50 1.16 -11.06 2.93
N GLY A 51 0.51 -9.92 3.19
CA GLY A 51 0.48 -8.74 2.33
C GLY A 51 -0.79 -8.61 1.50
N PRO A 52 -1.09 -7.39 1.00
CA PRO A 52 -2.34 -7.07 0.32
C PRO A 52 -2.52 -7.82 -1.00
N LYS A 53 -1.43 -8.11 -1.72
CA LYS A 53 -1.47 -8.90 -2.96
C LYS A 53 -2.05 -10.30 -2.72
N VAL A 54 -1.64 -10.97 -1.65
CA VAL A 54 -2.11 -12.33 -1.29
C VAL A 54 -3.52 -12.27 -0.70
N ALA A 55 -3.79 -11.28 0.15
CA ALA A 55 -5.05 -11.15 0.86
C ALA A 55 -6.21 -10.58 0.01
N LEU A 56 -5.95 -9.94 -1.13
CA LEU A 56 -6.97 -9.30 -1.96
C LEU A 56 -8.13 -10.25 -2.29
N LYS A 57 -7.84 -11.47 -2.72
CA LYS A 57 -8.88 -12.45 -3.06
C LYS A 57 -9.77 -12.78 -1.85
N SER A 58 -9.15 -13.03 -0.69
CA SER A 58 -9.88 -13.34 0.54
C SER A 58 -10.70 -12.15 1.06
N ALA A 59 -10.24 -10.92 0.83
CA ALA A 59 -10.98 -9.71 1.15
C ALA A 59 -12.20 -9.51 0.22
N GLU A 60 -12.07 -9.80 -1.08
CA GLU A 60 -13.19 -9.77 -2.02
C GLU A 60 -14.24 -10.85 -1.71
N ASP A 61 -13.79 -12.04 -1.31
CA ASP A 61 -14.71 -13.12 -0.88
C ASP A 61 -15.40 -12.77 0.44
N LEU A 62 -14.69 -12.13 1.37
CA LEU A 62 -15.28 -11.57 2.59
C LEU A 62 -16.31 -10.48 2.26
N LYS A 63 -16.02 -9.57 1.33
CA LYS A 63 -16.98 -8.56 0.88
C LYS A 63 -18.26 -9.20 0.35
N LYS A 64 -18.14 -10.21 -0.53
CA LYS A 64 -19.30 -10.96 -1.05
C LYS A 64 -20.09 -11.61 0.08
N ALA A 65 -19.39 -12.23 1.04
CA ALA A 65 -20.03 -12.85 2.20
C ALA A 65 -20.80 -11.82 3.05
N ILE A 66 -20.23 -10.63 3.27
CA ILE A 66 -20.87 -9.54 3.99
C ILE A 66 -22.15 -9.08 3.28
N VAL A 67 -22.10 -8.83 1.97
CA VAL A 67 -23.26 -8.40 1.18
C VAL A 67 -24.37 -9.44 1.28
N SER A 68 -24.06 -10.72 1.06
CA SER A 68 -25.05 -11.80 1.18
C SER A 68 -25.62 -11.95 2.59
N TYR A 69 -24.78 -11.78 3.63
CA TYR A 69 -25.22 -11.85 5.01
C TYR A 69 -26.16 -10.69 5.37
N LYS A 70 -25.81 -9.46 4.96
CA LYS A 70 -26.61 -8.25 5.17
C LYS A 70 -28.03 -8.41 4.64
N GLU A 71 -28.18 -8.87 3.40
CA GLU A 71 -29.50 -9.07 2.79
C GLU A 71 -30.36 -10.06 3.59
N ALA A 72 -29.76 -11.12 4.15
CA ALA A 72 -30.48 -12.09 4.96
C ALA A 72 -30.97 -11.53 6.32
N ILE A 73 -30.25 -10.56 6.90
CA ILE A 73 -30.54 -10.04 8.24
C ILE A 73 -31.28 -8.69 8.24
N LYS A 74 -31.29 -7.97 7.12
CA LYS A 74 -31.76 -6.58 7.01
C LYS A 74 -33.11 -6.32 7.68
N SER A 75 -34.11 -7.16 7.41
CA SER A 75 -35.47 -6.97 7.93
C SER A 75 -35.66 -7.47 9.37
N LYS A 76 -34.93 -8.51 9.80
CA LYS A 76 -35.14 -9.18 11.09
C LYS A 76 -34.23 -8.65 12.21
N TYR A 77 -33.07 -8.10 11.84
CA TYR A 77 -32.03 -7.68 12.79
C TYR A 77 -31.42 -6.32 12.40
N PRO A 78 -32.23 -5.24 12.36
CA PRO A 78 -31.80 -3.95 11.83
C PRO A 78 -30.63 -3.32 12.60
N LYS A 79 -30.53 -3.53 13.91
CA LYS A 79 -29.41 -3.02 14.73
C LYS A 79 -28.10 -3.71 14.39
N PHE A 80 -28.10 -5.04 14.29
CA PHE A 80 -26.93 -5.80 13.88
C PHE A 80 -26.54 -5.48 12.43
N PHE A 81 -27.53 -5.30 11.53
CA PHE A 81 -27.31 -4.88 10.15
C PHE A 81 -26.46 -3.60 10.06
N THR A 82 -26.75 -2.56 10.86
CA THR A 82 -25.93 -1.34 10.90
C THR A 82 -24.48 -1.60 11.32
N GLN A 83 -24.22 -2.59 12.18
CA GLN A 83 -22.84 -2.95 12.53
C GLN A 83 -22.14 -3.68 11.38
N VAL A 84 -22.86 -4.55 10.68
CA VAL A 84 -22.35 -5.23 9.48
C VAL A 84 -22.05 -4.23 8.35
N GLU A 85 -22.81 -3.12 8.22
CA GLU A 85 -22.50 -2.04 7.28
C GLU A 85 -21.18 -1.34 7.58
N LYS A 86 -20.84 -1.14 8.86
CA LYS A 86 -19.53 -0.59 9.24
C LYS A 86 -18.40 -1.54 8.87
N LEU A 87 -18.61 -2.84 9.09
CA LEU A 87 -17.65 -3.87 8.69
C LEU A 87 -17.46 -3.89 7.16
N GLU A 88 -18.53 -3.79 6.38
CA GLU A 88 -18.48 -3.70 4.92
C GLU A 88 -17.63 -2.52 4.46
N LYS A 89 -17.84 -1.32 5.01
CA LYS A 89 -17.04 -0.13 4.67
C LYS A 89 -15.54 -0.33 4.94
N ASN A 90 -15.20 -1.02 6.02
CA ASN A 90 -13.80 -1.32 6.34
C ASN A 90 -13.19 -2.32 5.35
N VAL A 91 -13.94 -3.36 4.96
CA VAL A 91 -13.51 -4.32 3.93
C VAL A 91 -13.39 -3.65 2.57
N ASP A 92 -14.32 -2.76 2.20
CA ASP A 92 -14.29 -2.00 0.95
C ASP A 92 -13.08 -1.07 0.85
N SER A 93 -12.77 -0.39 1.96
CA SER A 93 -11.58 0.46 2.06
C SER A 93 -10.31 -0.38 1.89
N TYR A 94 -10.25 -1.56 2.53
CA TYR A 94 -9.15 -2.49 2.36
C TYR A 94 -9.01 -2.96 0.90
N VAL A 95 -10.09 -3.43 0.27
CA VAL A 95 -10.07 -3.92 -1.12
C VAL A 95 -9.60 -2.83 -2.08
N THR A 96 -10.10 -1.60 -1.91
CA THR A 96 -9.71 -0.45 -2.73
C THR A 96 -8.22 -0.16 -2.59
N ALA A 97 -7.71 -0.08 -1.36
CA ALA A 97 -6.29 0.15 -1.09
C ALA A 97 -5.41 -0.99 -1.63
N ALA A 98 -5.83 -2.25 -1.44
CA ALA A 98 -5.12 -3.41 -1.94
C ALA A 98 -5.03 -3.44 -3.47
N LYS A 99 -6.12 -3.08 -4.18
CA LYS A 99 -6.12 -2.95 -5.65
C LYS A 99 -5.15 -1.88 -6.12
N GLN A 100 -5.21 -0.68 -5.53
CA GLN A 100 -4.27 0.39 -5.85
C GLN A 100 -2.81 -0.02 -5.64
N ILE A 101 -2.52 -0.76 -4.57
CA ILE A 101 -1.18 -1.30 -4.32
C ILE A 101 -0.78 -2.29 -5.41
N VAL A 102 -1.64 -3.25 -5.76
CA VAL A 102 -1.36 -4.25 -6.80
C VAL A 102 -1.11 -3.58 -8.15
N ASP A 103 -1.93 -2.60 -8.53
CA ASP A 103 -1.79 -1.85 -9.79
C ASP A 103 -0.48 -1.04 -9.84
N ARG A 104 -0.07 -0.44 -8.72
CA ARG A 104 1.21 0.27 -8.61
C ARG A 104 2.40 -0.69 -8.70
N LEU A 105 2.29 -1.88 -8.12
CA LEU A 105 3.33 -2.91 -8.19
C LEU A 105 3.48 -3.49 -9.60
N ALA A 106 2.39 -3.61 -10.36
CA ALA A 106 2.45 -4.05 -11.76
C ALA A 106 3.35 -3.13 -12.61
N ASN A 107 3.41 -1.84 -12.28
CA ASN A 107 4.23 -0.85 -12.97
C ASN A 107 5.60 -0.63 -12.32
N TYR A 108 5.93 -1.34 -11.25
CA TYR A 108 7.13 -1.07 -10.45
C TYR A 108 8.43 -1.10 -11.29
N ALA A 109 8.62 -2.17 -12.08
CA ALA A 109 9.83 -2.34 -12.88
C ALA A 109 9.98 -1.22 -13.93
N THR A 110 8.89 -0.88 -14.61
CA THR A 110 8.83 0.21 -15.59
C THR A 110 9.15 1.56 -14.96
N LEU A 111 8.57 1.86 -13.80
CA LEU A 111 8.80 3.12 -13.09
C LEU A 111 10.24 3.20 -12.56
N ARG A 112 10.78 2.09 -12.03
CA ARG A 112 12.18 2.01 -11.61
C ARG A 112 13.13 2.25 -12.77
N GLN A 113 12.86 1.61 -13.91
CA GLN A 113 13.67 1.76 -15.12
C GLN A 113 13.67 3.21 -15.58
N LYS A 114 12.49 3.84 -15.72
CA LYS A 114 12.37 5.25 -16.12
C LYS A 114 13.10 6.19 -15.16
N ALA A 115 12.97 5.98 -13.85
CA ALA A 115 13.71 6.75 -12.85
C ALA A 115 15.23 6.55 -12.98
N SER A 116 15.68 5.32 -13.22
CA SER A 116 17.10 4.99 -13.41
C SER A 116 17.66 5.62 -14.68
N GLU A 117 16.94 5.57 -15.80
CA GLU A 117 17.34 6.18 -17.08
C GLU A 117 17.50 7.70 -16.95
N GLN A 118 16.54 8.38 -16.32
CA GLN A 118 16.65 9.82 -16.07
C GLN A 118 17.80 10.13 -15.10
N MET A 119 18.04 9.26 -14.11
CA MET A 119 19.13 9.44 -13.15
C MET A 119 20.50 9.23 -13.81
N LEU A 120 20.62 8.37 -14.82
CA LEU A 120 21.87 8.19 -15.57
C LEU A 120 22.29 9.48 -16.28
N VAL A 121 21.34 10.21 -16.87
CA VAL A 121 21.61 11.51 -17.51
C VAL A 121 22.11 12.52 -16.48
N ALA A 122 21.35 12.71 -15.39
CA ALA A 122 21.74 13.63 -14.31
C ALA A 122 23.07 13.25 -13.65
N GLY A 123 23.33 11.95 -13.48
CA GLY A 123 24.58 11.44 -12.92
C GLY A 123 25.79 11.70 -13.82
N ALA A 124 25.64 11.58 -15.14
CA ALA A 124 26.70 11.90 -16.09
C ALA A 124 27.04 13.40 -16.09
N GLU A 125 26.02 14.26 -16.08
CA GLU A 125 26.19 15.72 -15.94
C GLU A 125 26.84 16.09 -14.62
N PHE A 126 26.41 15.45 -13.52
CA PHE A 126 26.98 15.67 -12.20
C PHE A 126 28.47 15.30 -12.15
N LEU A 127 28.87 14.15 -12.72
CA LEU A 127 30.27 13.75 -12.79
C LEU A 127 31.13 14.74 -13.58
N HIS A 128 30.56 15.36 -14.63
CA HIS A 128 31.26 16.40 -15.38
C HIS A 128 31.42 17.68 -14.56
N TRP A 129 30.34 18.12 -13.89
CA TRP A 129 30.34 19.26 -12.98
C TRP A 129 31.35 19.10 -11.84
N GLU A 130 31.44 17.90 -11.24
CA GLU A 130 32.40 17.57 -10.18
C GLU A 130 33.84 17.62 -10.69
N LYS A 131 34.11 17.03 -11.86
CA LYS A 131 35.46 17.03 -12.47
C LYS A 131 35.93 18.44 -12.85
N ALA A 132 35.01 19.35 -13.14
CA ALA A 132 35.32 20.76 -13.37
C ALA A 132 35.67 21.52 -12.08
N GLY A 133 35.63 20.87 -10.90
CA GLY A 133 35.92 21.50 -9.61
C GLY A 133 34.80 22.43 -9.13
N SER A 134 33.60 22.30 -9.68
CA SER A 134 32.45 23.12 -9.29
C SER A 134 31.99 22.76 -7.88
N VAL A 135 31.53 23.77 -7.13
CA VAL A 135 31.05 23.64 -5.75
C VAL A 135 29.65 24.24 -5.62
N GLY A 136 28.86 23.75 -4.67
CA GLY A 136 27.52 24.27 -4.41
C GLY A 136 26.41 23.49 -5.10
N GLN A 137 25.41 24.20 -5.64
CA GLN A 137 24.24 23.59 -6.26
C GLN A 137 24.50 23.19 -7.72
N PHE A 138 23.99 22.03 -8.09
CA PHE A 138 24.05 21.47 -9.44
C PHE A 138 22.63 21.31 -9.98
N ALA A 139 22.19 22.04 -11.00
CA ALA A 139 20.88 21.77 -11.58
C ALA A 139 21.03 20.87 -12.82
N PRO A 140 20.56 19.60 -12.80
CA PRO A 140 20.61 18.77 -13.99
C PRO A 140 19.70 19.34 -15.08
N SER A 141 20.12 19.25 -16.33
CA SER A 141 19.35 19.76 -17.47
C SER A 141 17.98 19.07 -17.59
N ASN A 142 17.89 17.82 -17.14
CA ASN A 142 16.69 17.01 -17.10
C ASN A 142 16.01 16.98 -15.72
N ALA A 143 16.23 17.97 -14.85
CA ALA A 143 15.67 17.99 -13.49
C ALA A 143 14.16 17.71 -13.44
N LYS A 144 13.36 18.37 -14.28
CA LYS A 144 11.91 18.19 -14.31
C LYS A 144 11.48 16.74 -14.66
N PRO A 145 11.86 16.17 -15.81
CA PRO A 145 11.49 14.79 -16.14
C PRO A 145 12.09 13.76 -15.16
N LEU A 146 13.25 14.01 -14.57
CA LEU A 146 13.81 13.18 -13.50
C LEU A 146 12.93 13.20 -12.24
N LEU A 147 12.54 14.38 -11.76
CA LEU A 147 11.69 14.50 -10.57
C LEU A 147 10.32 13.86 -10.78
N GLU A 148 9.71 14.01 -11.96
CA GLU A 148 8.47 13.33 -12.32
C GLU A 148 8.62 11.80 -12.26
N ALA A 149 9.73 11.26 -12.79
CA ALA A 149 10.01 9.82 -12.75
C ALA A 149 10.28 9.32 -11.32
N LEU A 150 11.04 10.05 -10.52
CA LEU A 150 11.33 9.72 -9.13
C LEU A 150 10.06 9.74 -8.26
N LYS A 151 9.20 10.75 -8.41
CA LYS A 151 7.90 10.86 -7.70
C LYS A 151 6.96 9.72 -8.06
N ALA A 152 6.88 9.36 -9.34
CA ALA A 152 6.10 8.20 -9.77
C ALA A 152 6.66 6.91 -9.15
N PHE A 153 7.98 6.76 -9.10
CA PHE A 153 8.62 5.59 -8.50
C PHE A 153 8.46 5.53 -6.96
N ILE A 154 8.48 6.66 -6.24
CA ILE A 154 8.19 6.71 -4.79
C ILE A 154 6.89 5.99 -4.48
N THR A 155 5.85 6.26 -5.28
CA THR A 155 4.52 5.67 -5.07
C THR A 155 4.56 4.13 -5.20
N ALA A 156 5.36 3.59 -6.13
CA ALA A 156 5.54 2.15 -6.28
C ALA A 156 6.40 1.55 -5.15
N VAL A 157 7.45 2.24 -4.71
CA VAL A 157 8.29 1.84 -3.57
C VAL A 157 7.48 1.78 -2.28
N GLN A 158 6.66 2.81 -2.00
CA GLN A 158 5.76 2.84 -0.85
C GLN A 158 4.74 1.69 -0.90
N SER A 159 4.20 1.36 -2.07
CA SER A 159 3.33 0.19 -2.22
C SER A 159 4.06 -1.13 -2.00
N ALA A 160 5.35 -1.21 -2.35
CA ALA A 160 6.14 -2.42 -2.20
C ALA A 160 6.50 -2.75 -0.75
N THR A 161 6.51 -1.78 0.18
CA THR A 161 6.73 -2.05 1.61
C THR A 161 5.69 -3.01 2.21
N PHE A 162 4.50 -3.08 1.60
CA PHE A 162 3.41 -3.97 2.01
C PHE A 162 3.49 -5.37 1.40
N CYS A 163 4.32 -5.58 0.37
CA CYS A 163 4.34 -6.82 -0.41
C CYS A 163 5.73 -7.47 -0.51
N ASN A 164 6.79 -6.73 -0.19
CA ASN A 164 8.17 -7.16 -0.36
C ASN A 164 8.97 -6.80 0.91
N ASP A 165 9.67 -7.78 1.48
CA ASP A 165 10.47 -7.63 2.69
C ASP A 165 11.82 -6.94 2.47
N LYS A 166 12.31 -6.93 1.22
CA LYS A 166 13.55 -6.24 0.84
C LYS A 166 13.42 -4.72 0.78
N ILE A 167 12.19 -4.20 0.75
CA ILE A 167 11.92 -2.76 0.74
C ILE A 167 11.34 -2.36 2.09
N THR A 168 12.16 -1.73 2.92
CA THR A 168 11.76 -1.29 4.26
C THR A 168 11.10 0.09 4.23
N LYS A 169 10.32 0.41 5.28
CA LYS A 169 9.73 1.74 5.46
C LYS A 169 10.80 2.83 5.54
N ASP A 170 11.91 2.54 6.21
CA ASP A 170 12.98 3.50 6.39
C ASP A 170 13.73 3.76 5.08
N ALA A 171 13.95 2.74 4.26
CA ALA A 171 14.50 2.91 2.92
C ALA A 171 13.54 3.75 2.04
N SER A 172 12.24 3.44 2.06
CA SER A 172 11.21 4.20 1.34
C SER A 172 11.17 5.68 1.78
N LYS A 173 11.14 5.96 3.09
CA LYS A 173 11.15 7.33 3.64
C LYS A 173 12.43 8.09 3.35
N THR A 174 13.57 7.40 3.34
CA THR A 174 14.84 8.04 3.04
C THR A 174 14.89 8.43 1.57
N PHE A 175 14.43 7.56 0.67
CA PHE A 175 14.27 7.89 -0.75
C PHE A 175 13.31 9.07 -0.96
N ASP A 176 12.14 9.04 -0.34
CA ASP A 176 11.15 10.13 -0.40
C ASP A 176 11.75 11.47 0.05
N ARG A 177 12.45 11.50 1.19
CA ARG A 177 13.14 12.70 1.69
C ARG A 177 14.21 13.21 0.72
N THR A 178 14.98 12.32 0.10
CA THR A 178 16.02 12.71 -0.86
C THR A 178 15.41 13.29 -2.13
N VAL A 179 14.32 12.71 -2.64
CA VAL A 179 13.58 13.26 -3.78
C VAL A 179 12.94 14.61 -3.43
N TYR A 180 12.36 14.76 -2.24
CA TYR A 180 11.81 16.03 -1.77
C TYR A 180 12.87 17.15 -1.69
N ALA A 181 14.08 16.82 -1.22
CA ALA A 181 15.19 17.76 -1.23
C ALA A 181 15.55 18.21 -2.66
N ALA A 182 15.62 17.27 -3.61
CA ALA A 182 15.88 17.57 -5.01
C ALA A 182 14.76 18.43 -5.64
N ASP A 183 13.50 18.16 -5.31
CA ASP A 183 12.33 18.92 -5.77
C ASP A 183 12.33 20.36 -5.25
N GLY A 184 12.83 20.57 -4.02
CA GLY A 184 13.08 21.90 -3.45
C GLY A 184 14.30 22.62 -4.01
N GLY A 185 14.96 22.08 -5.05
CA GLY A 185 16.14 22.67 -5.68
C GLY A 185 17.46 22.38 -4.97
N ALA A 186 17.47 21.56 -3.90
CA ALA A 186 18.67 21.21 -3.15
C ALA A 186 19.47 20.08 -3.83
N TRP A 187 19.85 20.30 -5.09
CA TRP A 187 20.69 19.40 -5.84
C TRP A 187 22.16 19.58 -5.44
N SER A 188 22.57 18.83 -4.43
CA SER A 188 23.94 18.75 -3.95
C SER A 188 24.54 17.39 -4.28
N LYS A 189 25.87 17.24 -4.12
CA LYS A 189 26.54 15.94 -4.19
C LYS A 189 25.86 14.89 -3.31
N ALA A 190 25.57 15.24 -2.05
CA ALA A 190 24.91 14.33 -1.11
C ALA A 190 23.52 13.88 -1.60
N THR A 191 22.77 14.79 -2.24
CA THR A 191 21.45 14.47 -2.82
C THR A 191 21.60 13.50 -4.00
N VAL A 192 22.50 13.79 -4.94
CA VAL A 192 22.74 12.96 -6.12
C VAL A 192 23.27 11.57 -5.73
N ASP A 193 24.29 11.50 -4.87
CA ASP A 193 24.85 10.24 -4.36
C ASP A 193 23.78 9.43 -3.61
N GLY A 194 22.94 10.12 -2.82
CA GLY A 194 21.81 9.52 -2.12
C GLY A 194 20.82 8.86 -3.07
N LEU A 195 20.38 9.57 -4.11
CA LEU A 195 19.44 9.05 -5.11
C LEU A 195 20.03 7.84 -5.86
N VAL A 196 21.30 7.92 -6.30
CA VAL A 196 21.98 6.81 -6.98
C VAL A 196 22.06 5.58 -6.08
N LYS A 197 22.46 5.76 -4.81
CA LYS A 197 22.56 4.67 -3.84
C LYS A 197 21.19 4.01 -3.62
N GLN A 198 20.16 4.80 -3.35
CA GLN A 198 18.82 4.30 -3.06
C GLN A 198 18.22 3.54 -4.26
N LEU A 199 18.36 4.05 -5.49
CA LEU A 199 17.88 3.36 -6.70
C LEU A 199 18.58 2.00 -6.92
N LYS A 200 19.85 1.87 -6.53
CA LYS A 200 20.60 0.60 -6.60
C LYS A 200 20.14 -0.40 -5.53
N GLU A 201 19.80 0.08 -4.34
CA GLU A 201 19.34 -0.75 -3.22
C GLU A 201 17.92 -1.30 -3.45
N PHE A 202 17.08 -0.58 -4.19
CA PHE A 202 15.76 -1.09 -4.56
C PHE A 202 15.85 -2.20 -5.64
N PRO A 203 15.18 -3.35 -5.42
CA PRO A 203 15.24 -4.49 -6.34
C PRO A 203 14.68 -4.12 -7.71
N ALA A 204 15.07 -4.84 -8.77
CA ALA A 204 14.56 -4.58 -10.12
C ALA A 204 13.07 -4.94 -10.28
N SER A 205 12.57 -5.87 -9.46
CA SER A 205 11.20 -6.36 -9.47
C SER A 205 10.72 -6.70 -8.05
N VAL A 206 9.39 -6.74 -7.87
CA VAL A 206 8.72 -6.95 -6.57
C VAL A 206 7.51 -7.87 -6.68
#